data_AF-A0A8A4ZF90-F1
#
_entry.id   AF-A0A8A4ZF90-F1
#
_cell.length_a   1.000
_cell.length_b   1.000
_cell.length_c   1.000
_cell.angle_alpha   90.00
_cell.angle_beta   90.00
_cell.angle_gamma   90.00
#
_symmetry.space_group_name_H-M   'P 1'
#
loop_
_entity.id
_entity.type
_entity.pdbx_description
1 polymer ?
#
loop_
_entity_poly.entity_id
_entity_poly.type
_entity_poly.pdbx_seq_one_letter_code
_entity_poly.pdbx_strand_id
1 'polypeptide(L)'
;MKAKLAFIAGAGIGYVLGTRAGRQQFEAIQGWSRSVWQDPRVQSQVNDLEAKASDLAKTEGAALKDKVTVAVKSVVDAVKDKSSDSA
;
A
#
# COMPACT_ATOMS: atom_id res chain seq x y z
N MET A 1 9.05 -11.05 11.66
CA MET A 1 8.23 -11.65 10.59
C MET A 1 7.11 -10.72 10.09
N LYS A 2 6.28 -10.13 10.99
CA LYS A 2 5.13 -9.27 10.62
C LYS A 2 5.47 -8.09 9.71
N ALA A 3 6.56 -7.37 9.98
CA ALA A 3 7.01 -6.25 9.14
C ALA A 3 7.38 -6.67 7.71
N LYS A 4 7.93 -7.87 7.52
CA LYS A 4 8.31 -8.39 6.20
C LYS A 4 7.08 -8.78 5.39
N LEU A 5 6.07 -9.37 6.03
CA LEU A 5 4.77 -9.65 5.39
C LEU A 5 4.05 -8.36 4.99
N ALA A 6 4.00 -7.37 5.88
CA ALA A 6 3.41 -6.07 5.58
C ALA A 6 4.16 -5.37 4.42
N PHE A 7 5.49 -5.47 4.38
CA PHE A 7 6.31 -4.91 3.29
C PHE A 7 6.03 -5.61 1.96
N ILE A 8 5.99 -6.94 1.93
CA ILE A 8 5.67 -7.70 0.71
C ILE A 8 4.25 -7.39 0.24
N ALA A 9 3.28 -7.33 1.15
CA ALA A 9 1.89 -6.99 0.82
C ALA A 9 1.79 -5.57 0.27
N GLY A 10 2.41 -4.57 0.92
CA GLY A 10 2.43 -3.19 0.48
C GLY A 10 3.15 -3.01 -0.86
N ALA A 11 4.28 -3.67 -1.06
CA ALA A 11 5.01 -3.66 -2.32
C ALA A 11 4.22 -4.33 -3.45
N GLY A 12 3.53 -5.43 -3.17
CA GLY A 12 2.64 -6.09 -4.13
C GLY A 12 1.49 -5.20 -4.57
N ILE A 13 0.79 -4.57 -3.61
CA ILE A 13 -0.28 -3.60 -3.89
C ILE A 13 0.26 -2.41 -4.69
N GLY A 14 1.38 -1.83 -4.27
CA GLY A 14 2.03 -0.70 -4.93
C GLY A 14 2.50 -1.03 -6.35
N TYR A 15 2.99 -2.25 -6.59
CA TYR A 15 3.40 -2.72 -7.92
C TYR A 15 2.20 -2.88 -8.85
N VAL A 16 1.09 -3.47 -8.38
CA VAL A 16 -0.11 -3.66 -9.19
C VAL A 16 -0.74 -2.31 -9.60
N LEU A 17 -0.75 -1.34 -8.68
CA LEU A 17 -1.31 -0.01 -8.93
C LEU A 17 -0.36 0.94 -9.66
N GLY A 18 0.96 0.79 -9.46
CA GLY A 18 1.98 1.69 -10.01
C GLY A 18 2.56 1.25 -11.36
N THR A 19 2.40 -0.03 -11.74
CA THR A 19 2.93 -0.54 -13.02
C THR A 19 1.85 -0.70 -14.08
N ARG A 20 2.23 -0.47 -15.34
CA ARG A 20 1.33 -0.61 -16.49
C ARG A 20 0.86 -2.06 -16.68
N ALA A 21 1.73 -3.03 -16.39
CA ALA A 21 1.40 -4.46 -16.44
C ALA A 21 0.45 -4.87 -15.31
N GLY A 22 0.61 -4.32 -14.11
CA GLY A 22 -0.26 -4.60 -12.97
C GLY A 22 -1.75 -4.36 -13.25
N ARG A 23 -2.09 -3.29 -13.99
CA ARG A 23 -3.48 -3.02 -14.39
C ARG A 23 -4.07 -4.06 -15.33
N GLN A 24 -3.28 -4.66 -16.23
CA GLN A 24 -3.76 -5.72 -17.11
C GLN A 24 -4.11 -7.00 -16.33
N GLN A 25 -3.33 -7.33 -15.30
CA GLN A 25 -3.68 -8.43 -14.39
C GLN A 25 -4.86 -8.09 -13.47
N PHE A 26 -5.07 -6.81 -13.14
CA PHE A 26 -6.23 -6.39 -12.34
C PHE A 26 -7.56 -6.67 -13.04
N GLU A 27 -7.63 -6.42 -14.37
CA GLU A 27 -8.80 -6.74 -15.19
C GLU A 27 -9.11 -8.25 -15.20
N ALA A 28 -8.08 -9.09 -15.26
CA ALA A 28 -8.24 -10.54 -15.21
C ALA A 28 -8.76 -11.05 -13.84
N ILE A 29 -8.36 -10.38 -12.76
CA ILE A 29 -8.73 -10.76 -11.38
C ILE A 29 -10.05 -10.11 -10.93
N GLN A 30 -10.52 -9.09 -11.64
CA GLN A 30 -11.72 -8.32 -11.30
C GLN A 30 -12.97 -9.21 -11.19
N GLY A 31 -13.06 -10.29 -11.97
CA GLY A 31 -14.16 -11.26 -11.90
C GLY A 31 -14.24 -12.00 -10.55
N TRP A 32 -13.10 -12.32 -9.94
CA TRP A 32 -13.03 -12.99 -8.63
C TRP A 32 -13.07 -12.02 -7.46
N SER A 33 -12.61 -10.78 -7.67
CA SER A 33 -12.70 -9.69 -6.68
C SER A 33 -14.13 -9.52 -6.16
N ARG A 34 -15.15 -9.64 -7.02
CA ARG A 34 -16.54 -9.45 -6.62
C ARG A 34 -17.05 -10.52 -5.65
N SER A 35 -16.62 -11.77 -5.79
CA SER A 35 -16.97 -12.83 -4.84
C SER A 35 -16.23 -12.69 -3.51
N VAL A 36 -14.97 -12.29 -3.53
CA VAL A 36 -14.18 -12.04 -2.30
C VAL A 36 -14.74 -10.82 -1.54
N TRP A 37 -15.19 -9.79 -2.25
CA TRP A 37 -15.78 -8.59 -1.65
C TRP A 37 -17.17 -8.82 -1.04
N GLN A 38 -17.90 -9.82 -1.55
CA GLN A 38 -19.21 -10.20 -1.01
C GLN A 38 -19.13 -11.12 0.22
N ASP A 39 -17.95 -11.62 0.58
CA ASP A 39 -17.78 -12.46 1.76
C ASP A 39 -17.98 -11.62 3.05
N PRO A 40 -18.88 -12.02 3.97
CA PRO A 40 -19.12 -11.31 5.22
C PRO A 40 -17.87 -11.19 6.11
N ARG A 41 -16.89 -12.10 5.96
CA ARG A 41 -15.61 -12.05 6.69
C ARG A 41 -14.75 -10.87 6.24
N VAL A 42 -14.83 -10.49 4.97
CA VAL A 42 -14.10 -9.34 4.44
C VAL A 42 -14.75 -8.05 4.90
N GLN A 43 -16.09 -7.98 4.87
CA GLN A 43 -16.83 -6.80 5.34
C GLN A 43 -16.62 -6.53 6.84
N SER A 44 -16.66 -7.57 7.68
CA SER A 44 -16.39 -7.41 9.12
C SER A 44 -14.99 -6.86 9.38
N GLN A 45 -13.97 -7.41 8.70
CA GLN A 45 -12.60 -6.95 8.91
C GLN A 45 -12.34 -5.56 8.33
N VAL A 46 -13.00 -5.18 7.24
CA VAL A 46 -12.91 -3.81 6.70
C VAL A 46 -13.53 -2.82 7.68
N ASN A 47 -14.70 -3.11 8.24
CA ASN A 47 -15.35 -2.22 9.23
C ASN A 47 -14.49 -2.05 10.49
N ASP A 48 -13.94 -3.13 11.04
CA ASP A 48 -13.05 -3.08 12.21
C ASP A 48 -11.76 -2.32 11.93
N LEU A 49 -11.22 -2.47 10.71
CA LEU A 49 -10.02 -1.79 10.27
C LEU A 49 -10.28 -0.31 10.00
N GLU A 50 -11.44 0.06 9.44
CA GLU A 50 -11.86 1.43 9.18
C GLU A 50 -12.02 2.22 10.49
N ALA A 51 -12.63 1.61 11.50
CA ALA A 51 -12.75 2.19 12.84
C ALA A 51 -11.36 2.50 13.43
N LYS A 52 -10.46 1.52 13.42
CA LYS A 52 -9.08 1.70 13.93
C LYS A 52 -8.27 2.68 13.10
N ALA A 53 -8.42 2.65 11.77
CA ALA A 53 -7.72 3.57 10.87
C ALA A 53 -8.20 5.00 11.06
N SER A 54 -9.51 5.23 11.25
CA SER A 54 -10.07 6.54 11.54
C SER A 54 -9.57 7.10 12.87
N ASP A 55 -9.51 6.26 13.91
CA ASP A 55 -8.99 6.69 15.22
C ASP A 55 -7.50 7.05 15.14
N LEU A 56 -6.69 6.23 14.48
CA LEU A 56 -5.27 6.51 14.24
C LEU A 56 -5.07 7.74 13.35
N ALA A 57 -5.89 7.93 12.32
CA ALA A 57 -5.81 9.10 11.45
C ALA A 57 -6.15 10.39 12.21
N LYS A 58 -7.11 10.34 13.14
CA LYS A 58 -7.49 11.49 13.97
C LYS A 58 -6.46 11.83 15.04
N THR A 59 -5.79 10.84 15.63
CA THR A 59 -4.80 11.06 16.70
C THR A 59 -3.39 11.31 16.19
N GLU A 60 -2.97 10.61 15.14
CA GLU A 60 -1.58 10.54 14.70
C GLU A 60 -1.40 10.97 13.23
N GLY A 61 -2.48 11.33 12.53
CA GLY A 61 -2.47 11.57 11.08
C GLY A 61 -1.47 12.62 10.63
N ALA A 62 -1.31 13.71 11.38
CA ALA A 62 -0.33 14.77 11.07
C ALA A 62 1.12 14.27 11.23
N ALA A 63 1.45 13.64 12.36
CA ALA A 63 2.79 13.14 12.65
C ALA A 63 3.20 11.98 11.72
N LEU A 64 2.23 11.14 11.33
CA LEU A 64 2.43 10.07 10.36
C LEU A 64 2.66 10.62 8.95
N LYS A 65 1.95 11.67 8.55
CA LYS A 65 2.08 12.26 7.21
C LYS A 65 3.48 12.85 6.99
N ASP A 66 4.03 13.53 7.99
CA ASP A 66 5.37 14.11 7.90
C ASP A 66 6.45 13.01 7.85
N LYS A 67 6.34 11.99 8.72
CA LYS A 67 7.28 10.85 8.73
C LYS A 67 7.25 10.06 7.42
N VAL A 68 6.06 9.82 6.87
CA VAL A 68 5.91 9.15 5.57
C VAL A 68 6.49 10.00 4.45
N THR A 69 6.26 11.31 4.44
CA THR A 69 6.81 12.23 3.43
C THR A 69 8.33 12.23 3.45
N VAL A 70 8.95 12.30 4.64
CA VAL A 70 10.41 12.26 4.81
C VAL A 70 10.99 10.92 4.32
N ALA A 71 10.35 9.80 4.68
CA ALA A 71 10.78 8.47 4.26
C ALA A 71 10.66 8.26 2.74
N VAL A 72 9.59 8.78 2.12
CA VAL A 72 9.43 8.73 0.67
C VAL A 72 10.51 9.58 -0.01
N LYS A 73 10.78 10.79 0.50
CA LYS A 73 11.79 11.68 -0.06
C LYS A 73 13.19 11.06 -0.01
N SER A 74 13.57 10.46 1.12
CA SER A 74 14.89 9.82 1.25
C SER A 74 15.08 8.61 0.33
N VAL A 75 14.03 7.81 0.10
CA VAL A 75 14.07 6.71 -0.87
C VAL A 75 14.20 7.24 -2.30
N VAL A 76 13.49 8.32 -2.64
CA VAL A 76 13.59 8.96 -3.95
C VAL A 76 15.00 9.53 -4.18
N ASP A 77 15.57 10.21 -3.19
CA ASP A 77 16.92 10.78 -3.27
C ASP A 77 17.98 9.66 -3.41
N ALA A 78 17.89 8.59 -2.62
CA ALA A 78 18.80 7.45 -2.71
C ALA A 78 18.73 6.72 -4.06
N VAL A 79 17.55 6.63 -4.68
CA VAL A 79 17.38 6.06 -6.03
C VAL A 79 17.99 6.98 -7.09
N LYS A 80 17.83 8.30 -6.93
CA LYS A 80 18.39 9.30 -7.84
C LYS A 80 19.93 9.29 -7.82
N ASP A 81 20.54 9.29 -6.64
CA ASP A 81 22.00 9.23 -6.50
C ASP A 81 22.59 7.95 -7.09
N LYS A 82 21.91 6.80 -6.87
CA LYS A 82 22.34 5.52 -7.44
C LYS A 82 22.21 5.45 -8.97
N SER A 83 21.30 6.22 -9.56
CA SER A 83 21.13 6.29 -11.01
C SER A 83 22.16 7.19 -11.70
N SER A 84 22.71 8.19 -11.00
CA SER A 84 23.74 9.09 -11.55
C SER A 84 25.16 8.54 -11.48
N ASP A 85 25.43 7.58 -10.58
CA ASP A 85 26.75 6.94 -10.44
C ASP A 85 26.98 5.78 -11.43
N SER A 86 25.96 5.41 -12.21
CA SER A 86 25.99 4.32 -13.20
C SER A 86 25.95 4.80 -14.66
N ALA A 87 26.16 6.10 -14.92
CA ALA A 87 26.16 6.71 -16.26
C ALA A 87 27.53 7.27 -16.63
#